data_AF-A0A0P1AZW5-F1
#
_entry.id   AF-A0A0P1AZW5-F1
#
_cell.length_a   1.000
_cell.length_b   1.000
_cell.length_c   1.000
_cell.angle_alpha   90.00
_cell.angle_beta   90.00
_cell.angle_gamma   90.00
#
_symmetry.space_group_name_H-M   'P 1'
#
loop_
_entity.id
_entity.type
_entity.pdbx_description
1 polymer ?
#
loop_
_entity_poly.entity_id
_entity_poly.type
_entity_poly.pdbx_seq_one_letter_code
_entity_poly.pdbx_strand_id
1 'polypeptide(L)'
;MTNDLTNIYVLVTSISLPLCCRAQSKQSDTGSLSSSSSLVLHAQLLRTNSEAGLSYVVWKCTSLSASSTAQLKVANNHSQWIPQDHVCIVQPALPNASKALGRSPYDSSFEDDNPHVALWSSIRGSVGRFTTAKVFIHKGERAFQAIAFAALVRQNMVLKRCHWCFKKLRKKALQCGACEFARYCSRTCLDTDATLHDFQCQALRELKHGQVPVKDVETVRLVLAVLSMEQAVRNPQALRLLAVHQRTKDSEQEEMNIIVKFIVQWTKQGLDSQHVRATLERVKCNAHPLYLDGITCVGTGIFPEAAMALNHSCMPNVAPSFDPHTRTLAFHAILEIPQGTAVEYAYIDLLQSRKKRQSLLLNGFGFECNCGRCTNERACSIEDDTDEEESRAMEQLMQVFSSDCCDKKQQLLYWKKNYEHVLKHSIEAQFAFFTAEMQLARTQCLWVNVINAAERLLKIWTRCGLPECYHTTETLHFQIYMAAMQAGMLDLAQESAQKVKSIRLCCGYSHPETSID
;
A
#
# COMPACT_ATOMS: atom_id res chain seq x y z
N MET A 1 21.89 28.31 23.04
CA MET A 1 21.81 28.67 21.61
C MET A 1 20.35 28.67 21.20
N THR A 2 19.69 29.82 21.35
CA THR A 2 18.32 30.08 20.93
C THR A 2 18.35 30.32 19.41
N ASN A 3 18.19 29.27 18.61
CA ASN A 3 18.05 29.44 17.16
C ASN A 3 16.69 30.08 16.86
N ASP A 4 16.73 31.17 16.10
CA ASP A 4 15.58 31.82 15.48
C ASP A 4 14.75 30.80 14.67
N LEU A 5 13.68 30.27 15.27
CA LEU A 5 12.66 29.44 14.63
C LEU A 5 11.47 30.30 14.18
N THR A 6 11.75 31.47 13.61
CA THR A 6 10.76 32.53 13.44
C THR A 6 9.80 32.34 12.26
N ASN A 7 9.98 31.34 11.38
CA ASN A 7 8.97 30.79 10.47
C ASN A 7 9.51 29.51 9.80
N ILE A 8 8.92 28.36 10.07
CA ILE A 8 9.31 27.05 9.54
C ILE A 8 8.09 26.29 8.98
N TYR A 9 8.31 25.26 8.16
CA TYR A 9 7.26 24.30 7.83
C TYR A 9 7.29 23.14 8.82
N VAL A 10 6.11 22.79 9.32
CA VAL A 10 5.93 21.70 10.27
C VAL A 10 4.88 20.75 9.72
N LEU A 11 5.26 19.49 9.54
CA LEU A 11 4.31 18.41 9.36
C LEU A 11 3.77 18.02 10.73
N VAL A 12 2.45 18.12 10.88
CA VAL A 12 1.71 17.70 12.06
C VAL A 12 0.88 16.47 11.72
N THR A 13 0.96 15.43 12.55
CA THR A 13 0.19 14.19 12.36
C THR A 13 -0.83 14.03 13.47
N SER A 14 -2.02 13.50 13.16
CA SER A 14 -3.00 13.04 14.16
C SER A 14 -3.45 14.08 15.19
N ILE A 15 -3.50 15.36 14.80
CA ILE A 15 -3.98 16.45 15.66
C ILE A 15 -5.35 16.99 15.22
N SER A 16 -6.15 17.32 16.22
CA SER A 16 -7.42 18.01 16.04
C SER A 16 -7.18 19.49 15.76
N LEU A 17 -7.18 19.89 14.48
CA LEU A 17 -7.06 21.31 14.12
C LEU A 17 -8.37 22.06 14.40
N PRO A 18 -8.34 23.39 14.66
CA PRO A 18 -9.53 24.23 14.76
C PRO A 18 -10.38 24.16 13.48
N LEU A 19 -11.71 24.32 13.60
CA LEU A 19 -12.65 24.21 12.48
C LEU A 19 -12.31 25.13 11.30
N CYS A 20 -11.83 26.35 11.55
CA CYS A 20 -11.39 27.29 10.51
C CYS A 20 -10.17 26.80 9.72
N CYS A 21 -9.25 26.09 10.36
CA CYS A 21 -8.13 25.41 9.68
C CYS A 21 -8.61 24.18 8.91
N ARG A 22 -9.63 23.47 9.41
CA ARG A 22 -10.26 22.38 8.67
C ARG A 22 -11.03 22.89 7.45
N ALA A 23 -11.68 24.06 7.54
CA ALA A 23 -12.56 24.64 6.52
C ALA A 23 -11.86 25.17 5.26
N GLN A 24 -10.52 25.16 5.20
CA GLN A 24 -9.78 25.35 3.94
C GLN A 24 -10.01 24.23 2.91
N SER A 25 -10.83 23.23 3.27
CA SER A 25 -11.22 22.07 2.48
C SER A 25 -12.70 22.04 2.04
N LYS A 26 -13.50 23.07 2.34
CA LYS A 26 -14.94 23.06 2.03
C LYS A 26 -15.27 23.89 0.78
N GLN A 27 -15.48 23.21 -0.34
CA GLN A 27 -16.42 23.65 -1.38
C GLN A 27 -17.61 22.70 -1.58
N SER A 28 -17.78 21.66 -0.75
CA SER A 28 -18.99 20.83 -0.79
C SER A 28 -19.57 20.54 0.60
N ASP A 29 -20.84 20.88 0.76
CA ASP A 29 -21.67 20.54 1.91
C ASP A 29 -22.06 19.07 1.83
N THR A 30 -21.16 18.15 2.19
CA THR A 30 -21.50 16.82 2.73
C THR A 30 -20.24 16.12 3.22
N GLY A 31 -20.16 15.83 4.52
CA GLY A 31 -19.16 14.90 5.08
C GLY A 31 -18.15 15.54 6.01
N SER A 32 -18.08 15.05 7.25
CA SER A 32 -17.06 15.44 8.22
C SER A 32 -15.67 15.04 7.71
N LEU A 33 -14.79 16.00 7.44
CA LEU A 33 -13.36 15.69 7.37
C LEU A 33 -12.93 15.11 8.72
N SER A 34 -12.51 13.85 8.72
CA SER A 34 -11.95 13.22 9.91
C SER A 34 -10.66 13.95 10.29
N SER A 35 -10.54 14.29 11.56
CA SER A 35 -9.44 15.05 12.17
C SER A 35 -8.11 14.29 12.26
N SER A 36 -7.75 13.52 11.23
CA SER A 36 -6.76 12.44 11.32
C SER A 36 -5.66 12.49 10.26
N SER A 37 -5.69 13.43 9.32
CA SER A 37 -4.70 13.51 8.23
C SER A 37 -3.43 14.27 8.65
N SER A 38 -2.30 13.82 8.13
CA SER A 38 -1.02 14.52 8.25
C SER A 38 -1.03 15.81 7.40
N LEU A 39 -0.70 16.96 7.99
CA LEU A 39 -0.80 18.27 7.32
C LEU A 39 0.49 19.07 7.46
N VAL A 40 0.94 19.72 6.38
CA VAL A 40 2.05 20.68 6.45
C VAL A 40 1.49 22.08 6.76
N LEU A 41 1.98 22.66 7.85
CA LEU A 41 1.65 24.01 8.30
C LEU A 41 2.85 24.93 8.19
N HIS A 42 2.60 26.18 7.82
CA HIS A 42 3.56 27.26 8.00
C HIS A 42 3.44 27.78 9.43
N ALA A 43 4.42 27.46 10.28
CA ALA A 43 4.33 27.55 11.72
C ALA A 43 5.61 28.08 12.38
N GLN A 44 5.52 28.38 13.66
CA GLN A 44 6.61 28.72 14.56
C GLN A 44 6.59 27.72 15.72
N LEU A 45 7.77 27.19 16.07
CA LEU A 45 7.94 26.33 17.23
C LEU A 45 8.49 27.19 18.37
N LEU A 46 7.62 27.71 19.23
CA LEU A 46 8.01 28.68 20.26
C LEU A 46 8.65 28.04 21.49
N ARG A 47 8.25 26.80 21.83
CA ARG A 47 8.78 26.09 23.00
C ARG A 47 8.78 24.59 22.77
N THR A 48 9.84 23.94 23.23
CA THR A 48 9.94 22.48 23.32
C THR A 48 10.15 22.10 24.78
N ASN A 49 9.34 21.19 25.31
CA ASN A 49 9.54 20.56 26.60
C ASN A 49 9.96 19.11 26.36
N SER A 50 11.27 18.84 26.41
CA SER A 50 11.83 17.51 26.15
C SER A 50 11.48 16.49 27.23
N GLU A 51 11.33 16.91 28.49
CA GLU A 51 10.95 16.01 29.59
C GLU A 51 9.51 15.51 29.44
N ALA A 52 8.60 16.41 29.04
CA ALA A 52 7.20 16.05 28.78
C ALA A 52 6.96 15.51 27.37
N GLY A 53 7.96 15.55 26.48
CA GLY A 53 7.81 15.16 25.08
C GLY A 53 6.82 16.04 24.29
N LEU A 54 6.73 17.34 24.60
CA LEU A 54 5.76 18.27 24.01
C LEU A 54 6.43 19.42 23.24
N SER A 55 5.73 19.93 22.23
CA SER A 55 6.10 21.05 21.36
C SER A 55 4.95 22.05 21.29
N TYR A 56 5.20 23.33 21.61
CA TYR A 56 4.23 24.40 21.45
C TYR A 56 4.35 25.01 20.06
N VAL A 57 3.37 24.71 19.22
CA VAL A 57 3.35 25.10 17.80
C VAL A 57 2.34 26.20 17.60
N VAL A 58 2.74 27.27 16.90
CA VAL A 58 1.89 28.41 16.52
C VAL A 58 1.85 28.52 15.00
N TRP A 59 0.68 28.63 14.40
CA TRP A 59 0.54 28.75 12.95
C TRP A 59 -0.52 29.77 12.56
N LYS A 60 -0.38 30.30 11.34
CA LYS A 60 -1.34 31.23 10.76
C LYS A 60 -2.43 30.46 10.04
N CYS A 61 -3.69 30.75 10.37
CA CYS A 61 -4.83 30.32 9.58
C CYS A 61 -5.04 31.30 8.43
N THR A 62 -5.12 30.78 7.20
CA THR A 62 -5.43 31.57 5.99
C THR A 62 -6.91 31.46 5.59
N SER A 63 -7.79 30.94 6.47
CA SER A 63 -9.21 30.78 6.16
C SER A 63 -9.90 32.13 5.95
N LEU A 64 -10.83 32.18 4.98
CA LEU A 64 -11.73 33.30 4.77
C LEU A 64 -12.89 33.16 5.77
N SER A 65 -13.08 34.13 6.66
CA SER A 65 -14.23 34.12 7.57
C SER A 65 -15.53 34.27 6.78
N ALA A 66 -16.43 33.28 6.87
CA ALA A 66 -17.78 33.38 6.36
C ALA A 66 -18.66 34.21 7.32
N SER A 67 -18.39 35.51 7.42
CA SER A 67 -19.29 36.45 8.07
C SER A 67 -19.28 37.79 7.33
N SER A 68 -20.36 38.02 6.59
CA SER A 68 -20.93 39.29 6.15
C SER A 68 -20.00 40.45 5.76
N THR A 69 -20.11 40.82 4.48
CA THR A 69 -19.88 42.15 3.88
C THR A 69 -18.47 42.76 4.02
N ALA A 70 -17.81 42.88 2.87
CA ALA A 70 -16.60 43.64 2.58
C ALA A 70 -15.30 43.21 3.31
N GLN A 71 -14.47 42.48 2.56
CA GLN A 71 -13.00 42.51 2.57
C GLN A 71 -12.30 42.75 3.92
N LEU A 72 -11.95 41.66 4.63
CA LEU A 72 -10.71 41.56 5.43
C LEU A 72 -10.39 40.07 5.67
N LYS A 73 -9.27 39.58 5.10
CA LYS A 73 -8.68 38.29 5.49
C LYS A 73 -8.13 38.44 6.91
N VAL A 74 -8.89 38.11 7.94
CA VAL A 74 -8.36 38.08 9.30
C VAL A 74 -7.51 36.81 9.45
N ALA A 75 -6.18 36.97 9.43
CA ALA A 75 -5.26 35.88 9.73
C ALA A 75 -5.35 35.56 11.23
N ASN A 76 -6.13 34.55 11.59
CA ASN A 76 -6.17 34.07 12.96
C ASN A 76 -4.92 33.23 13.24
N ASN A 77 -4.16 33.61 14.27
CA ASN A 77 -3.10 32.76 14.78
C ASN A 77 -3.73 31.68 15.67
N HIS A 78 -3.34 30.43 15.46
CA HIS A 78 -3.66 29.33 16.36
C HIS A 78 -2.40 28.82 17.02
N SER A 79 -2.56 28.25 18.21
CA SER A 79 -1.45 27.71 18.98
C SER A 79 -1.93 26.56 19.84
N GLN A 80 -1.13 25.50 19.93
CA GLN A 80 -1.41 24.39 20.84
C GLN A 80 -0.13 23.61 21.19
N TRP A 81 -0.17 22.91 22.32
CA TRP A 81 0.82 21.87 22.64
C TRP A 81 0.52 20.61 21.85
N ILE A 82 1.55 20.05 21.21
CA ILE A 82 1.50 18.84 20.41
C ILE A 82 2.60 17.89 20.89
N PRO A 83 2.36 16.58 21.02
CA PRO A 83 3.42 15.60 21.25
C PRO A 83 4.53 15.69 20.21
N GLN A 84 5.79 15.53 20.63
CA GLN A 84 6.95 15.69 19.76
C GLN A 84 7.02 14.64 18.64
N ASP A 85 6.49 13.45 18.87
CA ASP A 85 6.37 12.37 17.88
C ASP A 85 5.30 12.64 16.80
N HIS A 86 4.48 13.68 17.00
CA HIS A 86 3.49 14.19 16.06
C HIS A 86 3.93 15.48 15.35
N VAL A 87 5.15 15.95 15.57
CA VAL A 87 5.70 17.20 15.02
C VAL A 87 7.01 16.92 14.29
N CYS A 88 7.04 17.16 12.98
CA CYS A 88 8.25 17.06 12.18
C CYS A 88 8.56 18.38 11.48
N ILE A 89 9.81 18.86 11.59
CA ILE A 89 10.25 20.05 10.85
C ILE A 89 10.63 19.62 9.44
N VAL A 90 10.00 20.22 8.46
CA VAL A 90 10.08 19.82 7.05
C VAL A 90 10.45 21.00 6.16
N GLN A 91 10.86 20.68 4.94
CA GLN A 91 11.13 21.65 3.88
C GLN A 91 10.78 21.04 2.52
N PRO A 92 10.57 21.86 1.47
CA PRO A 92 10.54 21.36 0.10
C PRO A 92 11.78 20.52 -0.19
N ALA A 93 11.63 19.44 -0.97
CA ALA A 93 12.72 18.52 -1.22
C ALA A 93 13.94 19.20 -1.87
N LEU A 94 15.13 18.99 -1.30
CA LEU A 94 16.37 19.61 -1.76
C LEU A 94 17.23 18.67 -2.62
N PRO A 95 17.96 19.19 -3.62
CA PRO A 95 17.92 20.59 -4.08
C PRO A 95 16.70 20.92 -4.94
N ASN A 96 16.01 19.91 -5.49
CA ASN A 96 14.66 19.97 -6.04
C ASN A 96 14.04 18.55 -6.01
N ALA A 97 12.75 18.45 -6.32
CA ALA A 97 12.04 17.17 -6.29
C ALA A 97 12.66 16.11 -7.22
N SER A 98 12.94 16.47 -8.48
CA SER A 98 13.55 15.58 -9.47
C SER A 98 14.87 14.96 -8.98
N LYS A 99 15.80 15.77 -8.48
CA LYS A 99 17.10 15.27 -7.99
C LYS A 99 16.95 14.45 -6.71
N ALA A 100 16.02 14.82 -5.83
CA ALA A 100 15.73 14.07 -4.60
C ALA A 100 15.16 12.66 -4.88
N LEU A 101 14.58 12.47 -6.07
CA LEU A 101 14.09 11.19 -6.60
C LEU A 101 15.07 10.53 -7.59
N GLY A 102 16.26 11.10 -7.79
CA GLY A 102 17.28 10.53 -8.67
C GLY A 102 17.00 10.67 -10.18
N ARG A 103 16.10 11.57 -10.58
CA ARG A 103 15.85 11.87 -12.00
C ARG A 103 17.06 12.55 -12.66
N SER A 104 17.22 12.27 -13.95
CA SER A 104 18.18 12.94 -14.83
C SER A 104 17.72 14.38 -15.10
N PRO A 105 18.64 15.33 -15.34
CA PRO A 105 18.28 16.68 -15.80
C PRO A 105 17.52 16.74 -17.13
N TYR A 106 17.54 15.65 -17.91
CA TYR A 106 16.84 15.53 -19.20
C TYR A 106 15.46 14.87 -19.09
N ASP A 107 15.10 14.33 -17.92
CA ASP A 107 13.77 13.74 -17.71
C ASP A 107 12.72 14.87 -17.56
N SER A 108 11.45 14.54 -17.74
CA SER A 108 10.36 15.44 -17.32
C SER A 108 10.53 15.79 -15.84
N SER A 109 10.11 17.01 -15.44
CA SER A 109 10.16 17.36 -14.02
C SER A 109 9.17 16.51 -13.23
N PHE A 110 9.46 16.30 -11.94
CA PHE A 110 8.54 15.59 -11.05
C PHE A 110 7.13 16.22 -11.08
N GLU A 111 7.08 17.55 -11.14
CA GLU A 111 5.87 18.35 -11.17
C GLU A 111 5.10 18.22 -12.51
N ASP A 112 5.77 17.94 -13.62
CA ASP A 112 5.09 17.70 -14.91
C ASP A 112 4.33 16.36 -14.88
N ASP A 113 4.95 15.32 -14.31
CA ASP A 113 4.33 14.00 -14.22
C ASP A 113 3.29 13.93 -13.10
N ASN A 114 3.44 14.76 -12.06
CA ASN A 114 2.64 14.76 -10.85
C ASN A 114 2.20 16.20 -10.45
N PRO A 115 1.35 16.86 -11.27
CA PRO A 115 1.06 18.30 -11.12
C PRO A 115 0.29 18.67 -9.86
N HIS A 116 -0.41 17.71 -9.26
CA HIS A 116 -1.27 17.94 -8.09
C HIS A 116 -0.54 17.89 -6.76
N VAL A 117 0.74 17.53 -6.77
CA VAL A 117 1.47 17.23 -5.54
C VAL A 117 2.84 17.90 -5.50
N ALA A 118 3.42 17.98 -4.30
CA ALA A 118 4.75 18.53 -4.05
C ALA A 118 5.54 17.60 -3.14
N LEU A 119 6.84 17.45 -3.42
CA LEU A 119 7.75 16.62 -2.64
C LEU A 119 8.38 17.43 -1.50
N TRP A 120 8.39 16.82 -0.31
CA TRP A 120 8.94 17.37 0.92
C TRP A 120 9.96 16.41 1.52
N SER A 121 10.83 16.96 2.36
CA SER A 121 11.81 16.20 3.15
C SER A 121 11.83 16.68 4.59
N SER A 122 11.97 15.76 5.53
CA SER A 122 12.21 16.08 6.93
C SER A 122 13.62 16.65 7.15
N ILE A 123 13.72 17.79 7.83
CA ILE A 123 14.98 18.34 8.37
C ILE A 123 15.27 17.69 9.73
N ARG A 124 14.24 17.59 10.58
CA ARG A 124 14.28 16.93 11.89
C ARG A 124 13.01 16.11 12.08
N GLY A 125 13.18 14.85 12.45
CA GLY A 125 12.09 13.87 12.60
C GLY A 125 12.31 12.63 11.74
N SER A 126 11.35 11.72 11.73
CA SER A 126 11.49 10.36 11.18
C SER A 126 10.72 10.10 9.88
N VAL A 127 10.02 11.09 9.31
CA VAL A 127 9.14 10.88 8.13
C VAL A 127 9.87 10.81 6.79
N GLY A 128 11.15 11.20 6.74
CA GLY A 128 11.95 11.12 5.52
C GLY A 128 11.41 12.01 4.40
N ARG A 129 11.38 11.46 3.17
CA ARG A 129 10.76 12.11 2.01
C ARG A 129 9.29 11.72 1.96
N PHE A 130 8.44 12.67 1.58
CA PHE A 130 7.01 12.44 1.48
C PHE A 130 6.36 13.47 0.56
N THR A 131 5.12 13.20 0.17
CA THR A 131 4.38 14.03 -0.77
C THR A 131 3.18 14.66 -0.10
N THR A 132 2.88 15.92 -0.43
CA THR A 132 1.62 16.56 -0.05
C THR A 132 0.86 17.05 -1.27
N ALA A 133 -0.45 17.21 -1.11
CA ALA A 133 -1.31 17.83 -2.10
C ALA A 133 -0.93 19.31 -2.26
N LYS A 134 -0.49 19.68 -3.46
CA LYS A 134 -0.15 21.07 -3.83
C LYS A 134 -1.41 21.89 -4.11
N VAL A 135 -2.45 21.21 -4.56
CA VAL A 135 -3.80 21.73 -4.80
C VAL A 135 -4.82 20.83 -4.09
N PHE A 136 -6.08 21.23 -4.05
CA PHE A 136 -7.14 20.32 -3.62
C PHE A 136 -7.32 19.20 -4.66
N ILE A 137 -7.39 17.94 -4.21
CA ILE A 137 -7.56 16.76 -5.09
C ILE A 137 -8.89 16.11 -4.74
N HIS A 138 -9.76 15.98 -5.73
CA HIS A 138 -11.09 15.39 -5.56
C HIS A 138 -11.02 13.87 -5.50
N LYS A 139 -11.98 13.25 -4.80
CA LYS A 139 -12.14 11.80 -4.80
C LYS A 139 -12.28 11.27 -6.22
N GLY A 140 -11.48 10.26 -6.56
CA GLY A 140 -11.37 9.64 -7.89
C GLY A 140 -10.26 10.21 -8.77
N GLU A 141 -9.72 11.38 -8.46
CA GLU A 141 -8.63 11.97 -9.24
C GLU A 141 -7.30 11.26 -8.97
N ARG A 142 -6.44 11.24 -9.99
CA ARG A 142 -5.08 10.74 -9.85
C ARG A 142 -4.23 11.76 -9.10
N ALA A 143 -3.71 11.38 -7.94
CA ALA A 143 -2.84 12.21 -7.12
C ALA A 143 -1.36 12.04 -7.51
N PHE A 144 -0.93 10.81 -7.82
CA PHE A 144 0.46 10.48 -8.07
C PHE A 144 0.59 9.34 -9.09
N GLN A 145 1.69 9.29 -9.83
CA GLN A 145 2.09 8.18 -10.68
C GLN A 145 3.60 7.98 -10.72
N ALA A 146 4.04 6.73 -10.90
CA ALA A 146 5.43 6.37 -11.14
C ALA A 146 5.53 5.22 -12.14
N ILE A 147 6.64 5.18 -12.88
CA ILE A 147 6.94 4.11 -13.84
C ILE A 147 7.77 3.03 -13.15
N ALA A 148 7.53 1.77 -13.51
CA ALA A 148 8.27 0.63 -12.97
C ALA A 148 9.75 0.68 -13.41
N PHE A 149 10.66 0.51 -12.46
CA PHE A 149 12.04 0.12 -12.78
C PHE A 149 12.09 -1.37 -13.12
N ALA A 150 11.42 -2.20 -12.32
CA ALA A 150 11.24 -3.62 -12.58
C ALA A 150 9.84 -4.04 -12.15
N ALA A 151 9.21 -4.94 -12.91
CA ALA A 151 7.89 -5.49 -12.58
C ALA A 151 7.82 -6.93 -13.07
N LEU A 152 7.21 -7.81 -12.28
CA LEU A 152 7.04 -9.21 -12.62
C LEU A 152 5.64 -9.71 -12.34
N VAL A 153 5.26 -10.78 -13.04
CA VAL A 153 4.04 -11.55 -12.80
C VAL A 153 4.24 -12.48 -11.61
N ARG A 154 3.29 -12.50 -10.67
CA ARG A 154 3.31 -13.43 -9.52
C ARG A 154 3.35 -14.89 -9.96
N GLN A 155 4.01 -15.73 -9.18
CA GLN A 155 4.21 -17.16 -9.39
C GLN A 155 2.91 -17.89 -9.74
N ASN A 156 1.86 -17.67 -8.95
CA ASN A 156 0.54 -18.27 -9.16
C ASN A 156 -0.21 -17.73 -10.40
N MET A 157 0.30 -16.67 -11.02
CA MET A 157 -0.23 -16.04 -12.24
C MET A 157 0.61 -16.34 -13.48
N VAL A 158 1.81 -16.93 -13.37
CA VAL A 158 2.71 -17.23 -14.51
C VAL A 158 2.02 -18.07 -15.59
N LEU A 159 1.17 -19.02 -15.18
CA LEU A 159 0.43 -19.86 -16.13
C LEU A 159 -0.72 -19.12 -16.83
N LYS A 160 -1.18 -18.01 -16.24
CA LYS A 160 -2.40 -17.28 -16.62
C LYS A 160 -2.11 -15.95 -17.30
N ARG A 161 -0.90 -15.39 -17.16
CA ARG A 161 -0.54 -14.06 -17.65
C ARG A 161 0.81 -14.04 -18.34
N CYS A 162 0.92 -13.20 -19.37
CA CYS A 162 2.15 -13.00 -20.11
C CYS A 162 3.24 -12.42 -19.21
N HIS A 163 4.43 -13.03 -19.22
CA HIS A 163 5.59 -12.64 -18.44
C HIS A 163 6.02 -11.20 -18.71
N TRP A 164 5.85 -10.74 -19.96
CA TRP A 164 6.19 -9.38 -20.38
C TRP A 164 5.05 -8.37 -20.17
N CYS A 165 3.88 -8.59 -20.77
CA CYS A 165 2.83 -7.57 -20.84
C CYS A 165 1.65 -7.80 -19.88
N PHE A 166 1.72 -8.80 -18.99
CA PHE A 166 0.69 -9.18 -18.02
C PHE A 166 -0.70 -9.56 -18.59
N LYS A 167 -0.90 -9.47 -19.90
CA LYS A 167 -2.15 -9.87 -20.58
C LYS A 167 -2.52 -11.31 -20.25
N LYS A 168 -3.81 -11.59 -20.07
CA LYS A 168 -4.30 -12.97 -19.89
C LYS A 168 -3.85 -13.86 -21.05
N LEU A 169 -3.27 -15.00 -20.70
CA LEU A 169 -2.84 -16.01 -21.66
C LEU A 169 -4.04 -16.79 -22.18
N ARG A 170 -4.05 -17.04 -23.48
CA ARG A 170 -4.97 -17.97 -24.14
C ARG A 170 -4.33 -19.36 -24.22
N LYS A 171 -5.09 -20.38 -24.63
CA LYS A 171 -4.61 -21.78 -24.71
C LYS A 171 -3.33 -21.99 -25.55
N LYS A 172 -3.00 -21.11 -26.50
CA LYS A 172 -1.81 -21.17 -27.38
C LYS A 172 -0.67 -20.23 -26.95
N ALA A 173 -0.40 -20.09 -25.65
CA ALA A 173 0.70 -19.26 -25.16
C ALA A 173 2.06 -19.86 -25.54
N LEU A 174 3.02 -19.01 -25.92
CA LEU A 174 4.41 -19.43 -26.12
C LEU A 174 5.07 -19.63 -24.75
N GLN A 175 5.97 -20.60 -24.65
CA GLN A 175 6.77 -20.84 -23.45
C GLN A 175 8.24 -20.84 -23.83
N CYS A 176 9.08 -20.23 -22.98
CA CYS A 176 10.53 -20.35 -23.16
C CYS A 176 10.93 -21.82 -22.97
N GLY A 177 11.49 -22.45 -24.01
CA GLY A 177 11.91 -23.85 -23.96
C GLY A 177 13.11 -24.11 -23.06
N ALA A 178 13.88 -23.07 -22.70
CA ALA A 178 15.02 -23.21 -21.82
C ALA A 178 14.60 -23.26 -20.34
N CYS A 179 13.96 -22.20 -19.82
CA CYS A 179 13.55 -22.19 -18.41
C CYS A 179 12.25 -22.94 -18.15
N GLU A 180 11.41 -23.11 -19.18
CA GLU A 180 10.04 -23.62 -19.10
C GLU A 180 9.16 -22.90 -18.06
N PHE A 181 9.56 -21.71 -17.65
CA PHE A 181 8.92 -20.91 -16.63
C PHE A 181 8.16 -19.76 -17.28
N ALA A 182 8.88 -18.89 -17.99
CA ALA A 182 8.30 -17.71 -18.63
C ALA A 182 7.37 -18.08 -19.79
N ARG A 183 6.22 -17.41 -19.85
CA ARG A 183 5.18 -17.61 -20.85
C ARG A 183 4.78 -16.29 -21.51
N TYR A 184 4.51 -16.32 -22.80
CA TYR A 184 4.28 -15.13 -23.61
C TYR A 184 3.00 -15.25 -24.43
N CYS A 185 2.29 -14.15 -24.59
CA CYS A 185 1.06 -14.11 -25.39
C CYS A 185 1.33 -14.08 -26.90
N SER A 186 2.53 -13.68 -27.30
CA SER A 186 2.93 -13.50 -28.71
C SER A 186 4.43 -13.64 -28.87
N ARG A 187 4.88 -13.85 -30.11
CA ARG A 187 6.30 -13.86 -30.46
C ARG A 187 6.95 -12.50 -30.19
N THR A 188 6.24 -11.41 -30.47
CA THR A 188 6.66 -10.04 -30.15
C THR A 188 7.01 -9.89 -28.67
N CYS A 189 6.15 -10.34 -27.74
CA CYS A 189 6.44 -10.24 -26.31
C CYS A 189 7.63 -11.12 -25.88
N LEU A 190 7.80 -12.29 -26.49
CA LEU A 190 8.98 -13.14 -26.24
C LEU A 190 10.26 -12.44 -26.69
N ASP A 191 10.27 -11.86 -27.89
CA ASP A 191 11.45 -11.19 -28.46
C ASP A 191 11.75 -9.87 -27.74
N THR A 192 10.73 -9.11 -27.30
CA THR A 192 10.93 -7.87 -26.53
C THR A 192 11.52 -8.13 -25.15
N ASP A 193 11.11 -9.20 -24.47
CA ASP A 193 11.64 -9.55 -23.15
C ASP A 193 13.00 -10.27 -23.23
N ALA A 194 13.44 -10.70 -24.42
CA ALA A 194 14.56 -11.63 -24.58
C ALA A 194 15.84 -11.19 -23.85
N THR A 195 16.21 -9.92 -23.94
CA THR A 195 17.43 -9.39 -23.29
C THR A 195 17.34 -9.41 -21.76
N LEU A 196 16.20 -9.02 -21.20
CA LEU A 196 15.97 -9.05 -19.76
C LEU A 196 15.79 -10.48 -19.25
N HIS A 197 15.09 -11.30 -20.02
CA HIS A 197 14.84 -12.70 -19.71
C HIS A 197 16.12 -13.53 -19.75
N ASP A 198 17.03 -13.32 -20.70
CA ASP A 198 18.26 -14.11 -20.85
C ASP A 198 19.09 -14.13 -19.56
N PHE A 199 19.25 -12.96 -18.93
CA PHE A 199 19.89 -12.82 -17.62
C PHE A 199 19.25 -13.69 -16.53
N GLN A 200 17.92 -13.78 -16.56
CA GLN A 200 17.11 -14.45 -15.53
C GLN A 200 16.88 -15.93 -15.83
N CYS A 201 17.03 -16.35 -17.10
CA CYS A 201 16.49 -17.61 -17.62
C CYS A 201 17.01 -18.83 -16.87
N GLN A 202 18.31 -18.88 -16.56
CA GLN A 202 18.89 -19.99 -15.82
C GLN A 202 18.39 -20.02 -14.37
N ALA A 203 18.40 -18.91 -13.65
CA ALA A 203 17.87 -18.85 -12.29
C ALA A 203 16.36 -19.21 -12.24
N LEU A 204 15.57 -18.79 -13.23
CA LEU A 204 14.15 -19.17 -13.33
C LEU A 204 13.94 -20.67 -13.57
N ARG A 205 14.85 -21.33 -14.31
CA ARG A 205 14.84 -22.80 -14.47
C ARG A 205 15.03 -23.47 -13.12
N GLU A 206 16.01 -23.03 -12.35
CA GLU A 206 16.33 -23.61 -11.04
C GLU A 206 15.25 -23.32 -10.00
N LEU A 207 14.60 -22.16 -10.03
CA LEU A 207 13.44 -21.89 -9.19
C LEU A 207 12.22 -22.77 -9.53
N LYS A 208 12.10 -23.24 -10.78
CA LYS A 208 11.02 -24.12 -11.21
C LYS A 208 11.28 -25.58 -10.85
N HIS A 209 12.50 -26.06 -11.11
CA HIS A 209 12.85 -27.49 -11.06
C HIS A 209 13.76 -27.88 -9.90
N GLY A 210 14.48 -26.93 -9.33
CA GLY A 210 15.44 -27.16 -8.25
C GLY A 210 14.77 -27.25 -6.88
N GLN A 211 15.31 -28.12 -6.02
CA GLN A 211 15.03 -28.10 -4.58
C GLN A 211 15.85 -26.99 -3.92
N VAL A 212 15.59 -25.74 -4.27
CA VAL A 212 16.31 -24.59 -3.69
C VAL A 212 15.68 -24.27 -2.34
N PRO A 213 16.47 -24.10 -1.25
CA PRO A 213 15.95 -23.77 0.08
C PRO A 213 15.55 -22.27 0.21
N VAL A 214 14.98 -21.68 -0.84
CA VAL A 214 14.49 -20.30 -0.83
C VAL A 214 13.00 -20.33 -0.52
N LYS A 215 12.59 -19.72 0.58
CA LYS A 215 11.17 -19.63 0.97
C LYS A 215 10.46 -18.54 0.17
N ASP A 216 11.08 -17.36 0.06
CA ASP A 216 10.50 -16.20 -0.64
C ASP A 216 10.93 -16.12 -2.11
N VAL A 217 10.32 -16.99 -2.92
CA VAL A 217 10.59 -17.07 -4.36
C VAL A 217 10.24 -15.77 -5.09
N GLU A 218 9.20 -15.04 -4.66
CA GLU A 218 8.78 -13.80 -5.32
C GLU A 218 9.81 -12.69 -5.13
N THR A 219 10.35 -12.52 -3.92
CA THR A 219 11.43 -11.57 -3.67
C THR A 219 12.67 -11.89 -4.48
N VAL A 220 13.08 -13.16 -4.57
CA VAL A 220 14.24 -13.56 -5.40
C VAL A 220 14.01 -13.21 -6.87
N ARG A 221 12.82 -13.49 -7.40
CA ARG A 221 12.48 -13.14 -8.79
C ARG A 221 12.48 -11.64 -9.02
N LEU A 222 12.08 -10.84 -8.03
CA LEU A 222 12.11 -9.38 -8.13
C LEU A 222 13.53 -8.83 -8.10
N VAL A 223 14.41 -9.39 -7.26
CA VAL A 223 15.85 -9.03 -7.27
C VAL A 223 16.47 -9.39 -8.63
N LEU A 224 16.17 -10.56 -9.20
CA LEU A 224 16.63 -10.93 -10.53
C LEU A 224 16.15 -9.95 -11.62
N ALA A 225 14.90 -9.51 -11.57
CA ALA A 225 14.35 -8.53 -12.50
C ALA A 225 15.02 -7.14 -12.35
N VAL A 226 15.31 -6.72 -11.12
CA VAL A 226 16.04 -5.47 -10.84
C VAL A 226 17.46 -5.55 -11.38
N LEU A 227 18.23 -6.59 -11.06
CA LEU A 227 19.61 -6.77 -11.52
C LEU A 227 19.69 -6.87 -13.05
N SER A 228 18.73 -7.56 -13.67
CA SER A 228 18.58 -7.63 -15.11
C SER A 228 18.38 -6.24 -15.73
N MET A 229 17.52 -5.42 -15.13
CA MET A 229 17.31 -4.04 -15.59
C MET A 229 18.54 -3.16 -15.37
N GLU A 230 19.19 -3.22 -14.20
CA GLU A 230 20.42 -2.49 -13.91
C GLU A 230 21.51 -2.79 -14.94
N GLN A 231 21.64 -4.04 -15.36
CA GLN A 231 22.55 -4.43 -16.44
C GLN A 231 22.12 -3.84 -17.78
N ALA A 232 20.84 -3.95 -18.13
CA ALA A 232 20.31 -3.43 -19.40
C ALA A 232 20.52 -1.92 -19.54
N VAL A 233 20.30 -1.16 -18.46
CA VAL A 233 20.48 0.31 -18.43
C VAL A 233 21.90 0.74 -18.02
N ARG A 234 22.78 -0.21 -17.70
CA ARG A 234 24.17 0.00 -17.25
C ARG A 234 24.28 0.94 -16.03
N ASN A 235 23.36 0.78 -15.08
CA ASN A 235 23.34 1.55 -13.84
C ASN A 235 23.13 0.63 -12.63
N PRO A 236 24.22 0.16 -11.97
CA PRO A 236 24.13 -0.69 -10.78
C PRO A 236 23.76 0.09 -9.51
N GLN A 237 23.40 1.37 -9.62
CA GLN A 237 23.05 2.23 -8.48
C GLN A 237 21.65 2.81 -8.64
N ALA A 238 20.84 2.27 -9.55
CA ALA A 238 19.50 2.77 -9.84
C ALA A 238 18.60 2.83 -8.60
N LEU A 239 18.79 1.91 -7.66
CA LEU A 239 18.02 1.86 -6.41
C LEU A 239 18.73 2.48 -5.20
N ARG A 240 19.88 3.14 -5.39
CA ARG A 240 20.73 3.61 -4.27
C ARG A 240 19.99 4.48 -3.26
N LEU A 241 19.04 5.29 -3.74
CA LEU A 241 18.25 6.24 -2.94
C LEU A 241 17.10 5.58 -2.15
N LEU A 242 16.79 4.31 -2.39
CA LEU A 242 15.72 3.61 -1.65
C LEU A 242 16.11 3.35 -0.20
N ALA A 243 15.11 3.44 0.68
CA ALA A 243 15.30 3.16 2.09
C ALA A 243 15.62 1.68 2.32
N VAL A 244 16.43 1.41 3.34
CA VAL A 244 16.76 0.06 3.78
C VAL A 244 16.56 -0.02 5.29
N HIS A 245 15.95 -1.10 5.76
CA HIS A 245 15.89 -1.41 7.17
C HIS A 245 16.91 -2.51 7.53
N GLN A 246 17.90 -2.18 8.36
CA GLN A 246 19.06 -3.06 8.64
C GLN A 246 18.94 -3.91 9.92
N ARG A 247 17.87 -3.79 10.72
CA ARG A 247 17.68 -4.70 11.86
C ARG A 247 17.17 -6.03 11.35
N THR A 248 18.10 -6.96 11.13
CA THR A 248 17.79 -8.34 10.77
C THR A 248 18.14 -9.26 11.93
N LYS A 249 17.24 -10.21 12.20
CA LYS A 249 17.52 -11.31 13.13
C LYS A 249 18.50 -12.28 12.47
N ASP A 250 19.26 -13.05 13.27
CA ASP A 250 20.22 -14.04 12.73
C ASP A 250 19.59 -15.01 11.72
N SER A 251 18.33 -15.41 11.94
CA SER A 251 17.59 -16.28 11.02
C SER A 251 17.32 -15.63 9.65
N GLU A 252 17.05 -14.33 9.62
CA GLU A 252 16.81 -13.58 8.39
C GLU A 252 18.11 -13.33 7.63
N GLN A 253 19.20 -13.12 8.37
CA GLN A 253 20.54 -12.98 7.79
C GLN A 253 20.97 -14.26 7.07
N GLU A 254 20.69 -15.43 7.65
CA GLU A 254 20.98 -16.71 7.01
C GLU A 254 20.13 -16.94 5.75
N GLU A 255 18.85 -16.59 5.79
CA GLU A 255 17.99 -16.63 4.59
C GLU A 255 18.51 -15.69 3.49
N MET A 256 18.96 -14.48 3.84
CA MET A 256 19.59 -13.57 2.88
C MET A 256 20.87 -14.15 2.28
N ASN A 257 21.71 -14.84 3.07
CA ASN A 257 22.91 -15.51 2.57
C ASN A 257 22.57 -16.57 1.52
N ILE A 258 21.52 -17.36 1.77
CA ILE A 258 21.04 -18.40 0.85
C ILE A 258 20.58 -17.76 -0.47
N ILE A 259 19.76 -16.69 -0.39
CA ILE A 259 19.26 -15.98 -1.58
C ILE A 259 20.40 -15.38 -2.39
N VAL A 260 21.36 -14.70 -1.74
CA VAL A 260 22.50 -14.08 -2.41
C VAL A 260 23.34 -15.12 -3.14
N LYS A 261 23.68 -16.23 -2.47
CA LYS A 261 24.42 -17.34 -3.08
C LYS A 261 23.68 -17.91 -4.28
N PHE A 262 22.36 -18.11 -4.17
CA PHE A 262 21.54 -18.60 -5.26
C PHE A 262 21.61 -17.67 -6.48
N ILE A 263 21.39 -16.36 -6.29
CA ILE A 263 21.40 -15.40 -7.40
C ILE A 263 22.78 -15.34 -8.06
N VAL A 264 23.86 -15.26 -7.29
CA VAL A 264 25.23 -15.20 -7.82
C VAL A 264 25.58 -16.47 -8.58
N GLN A 265 25.21 -17.64 -8.07
CA GLN A 265 25.50 -18.93 -8.70
C GLN A 265 24.79 -19.10 -10.05
N TRP A 266 23.54 -18.66 -10.15
CA TRP A 266 22.67 -18.94 -11.30
C TRP A 266 22.52 -17.78 -12.28
N THR A 267 23.30 -16.71 -12.09
CA THR A 267 23.46 -15.62 -13.05
C THR A 267 24.86 -15.69 -13.67
N LYS A 268 24.95 -15.73 -15.01
CA LYS A 268 26.20 -16.05 -15.75
C LYS A 268 27.23 -14.91 -15.81
N GLN A 269 27.22 -13.98 -14.86
CA GLN A 269 27.83 -12.65 -15.02
C GLN A 269 28.86 -12.28 -13.93
N GLY A 270 29.16 -13.18 -12.98
CA GLY A 270 30.12 -12.86 -11.92
C GLY A 270 29.68 -11.67 -11.05
N LEU A 271 28.42 -11.68 -10.62
CA LEU A 271 27.86 -10.62 -9.79
C LEU A 271 28.59 -10.49 -8.46
N ASP A 272 28.81 -9.26 -8.03
CA ASP A 272 29.27 -8.98 -6.67
C ASP A 272 28.18 -9.34 -5.65
N SER A 273 28.54 -10.20 -4.70
CA SER A 273 27.63 -10.64 -3.63
C SER A 273 27.18 -9.49 -2.72
N GLN A 274 28.01 -8.46 -2.53
CA GLN A 274 27.64 -7.30 -1.74
C GLN A 274 26.58 -6.46 -2.46
N HIS A 275 26.72 -6.25 -3.77
CA HIS A 275 25.70 -5.62 -4.59
C HIS A 275 24.36 -6.38 -4.58
N VAL A 276 24.39 -7.71 -4.74
CA VAL A 276 23.16 -8.54 -4.69
C VAL A 276 22.46 -8.42 -3.34
N ARG A 277 23.22 -8.45 -2.23
CA ARG A 277 22.68 -8.24 -0.88
C ARG A 277 22.04 -6.86 -0.74
N ALA A 278 22.76 -5.81 -1.15
CA ALA A 278 22.28 -4.44 -1.07
C ALA A 278 21.01 -4.21 -1.91
N THR A 279 20.87 -4.94 -3.02
CA THR A 279 19.67 -4.94 -3.86
C THR A 279 18.51 -5.69 -3.18
N LEU A 280 18.77 -6.86 -2.60
CA LEU A 280 17.79 -7.64 -1.85
C LEU A 280 17.18 -6.85 -0.69
N GLU A 281 18.02 -6.17 0.09
CA GLU A 281 17.60 -5.33 1.21
C GLU A 281 16.67 -4.18 0.75
N ARG A 282 16.98 -3.55 -0.38
CA ARG A 282 16.13 -2.50 -0.97
C ARG A 282 14.82 -3.06 -1.50
N VAL A 283 14.85 -4.19 -2.20
CA VAL A 283 13.65 -4.83 -2.74
C VAL A 283 12.67 -5.18 -1.62
N LYS A 284 13.15 -5.76 -0.51
CA LYS A 284 12.31 -6.14 0.63
C LYS A 284 11.52 -4.97 1.22
N CYS A 285 12.10 -3.77 1.30
CA CYS A 285 11.44 -2.61 1.92
C CYS A 285 10.63 -1.74 0.95
N ASN A 286 10.78 -1.91 -0.38
CA ASN A 286 10.28 -0.94 -1.36
C ASN A 286 9.44 -1.57 -2.49
N ALA A 287 9.15 -2.87 -2.41
CA ALA A 287 8.33 -3.57 -3.38
C ALA A 287 6.84 -3.23 -3.26
N HIS A 288 6.19 -3.03 -4.41
CA HIS A 288 4.78 -2.67 -4.51
C HIS A 288 3.98 -3.80 -5.15
N PRO A 289 2.84 -4.22 -4.57
CA PRO A 289 1.92 -5.14 -5.22
C PRO A 289 1.24 -4.49 -6.43
N LEU A 290 1.05 -5.24 -7.51
CA LEU A 290 0.47 -4.76 -8.76
C LEU A 290 -0.99 -5.21 -8.88
N TYR A 291 -1.92 -4.28 -8.67
CA TYR A 291 -3.36 -4.54 -8.79
C TYR A 291 -3.91 -4.03 -10.12
N LEU A 292 -4.57 -4.89 -10.90
CA LEU A 292 -5.32 -4.46 -12.08
C LEU A 292 -6.73 -3.96 -11.75
N ASP A 293 -7.29 -4.53 -10.69
CA ASP A 293 -8.58 -4.22 -10.11
C ASP A 293 -8.51 -4.46 -8.60
N GLY A 294 -9.64 -4.30 -7.91
CA GLY A 294 -9.74 -4.52 -6.47
C GLY A 294 -9.55 -5.98 -6.02
N ILE A 295 -9.40 -6.92 -6.95
CA ILE A 295 -9.38 -8.36 -6.66
C ILE A 295 -8.03 -8.99 -7.05
N THR A 296 -7.46 -8.56 -8.17
CA THR A 296 -6.45 -9.29 -8.91
C THR A 296 -5.09 -8.62 -8.74
N CYS A 297 -4.35 -9.07 -7.73
CA CYS A 297 -2.92 -8.79 -7.64
C CYS A 297 -2.16 -9.67 -8.65
N VAL A 298 -1.67 -9.07 -9.73
CA VAL A 298 -1.05 -9.80 -10.85
C VAL A 298 0.46 -9.95 -10.72
N GLY A 299 1.07 -9.17 -9.84
CA GLY A 299 2.51 -8.97 -9.85
C GLY A 299 3.03 -8.24 -8.63
N THR A 300 4.34 -8.01 -8.68
CA THR A 300 5.06 -7.13 -7.77
C THR A 300 6.06 -6.34 -8.60
N GLY A 301 6.33 -5.09 -8.22
CA GLY A 301 7.33 -4.26 -8.90
C GLY A 301 8.05 -3.29 -7.98
N ILE A 302 9.15 -2.74 -8.48
CA ILE A 302 9.91 -1.64 -7.88
C ILE A 302 9.60 -0.37 -8.66
N PHE A 303 9.07 0.63 -7.95
CA PHE A 303 8.75 1.96 -8.47
C PHE A 303 9.51 2.95 -7.60
N PRO A 304 10.77 3.29 -7.94
CA PRO A 304 11.63 4.03 -7.02
C PRO A 304 10.99 5.34 -6.55
N GLU A 305 10.36 6.08 -7.48
CA GLU A 305 9.70 7.34 -7.15
C GLU A 305 8.55 7.18 -6.16
N ALA A 306 7.64 6.21 -6.39
CA ALA A 306 6.55 5.94 -5.46
C ALA A 306 7.07 5.50 -4.08
N ALA A 307 8.08 4.63 -4.05
CA ALA A 307 8.70 4.13 -2.82
C ALA A 307 9.36 5.25 -1.99
N MET A 308 9.89 6.27 -2.64
CA MET A 308 10.54 7.40 -1.97
C MET A 308 9.59 8.54 -1.61
N ALA A 309 8.45 8.65 -2.29
CA ALA A 309 7.59 9.84 -2.25
C ALA A 309 6.28 9.62 -1.48
N LEU A 310 5.79 8.38 -1.36
CA LEU A 310 4.51 8.09 -0.72
C LEU A 310 4.73 7.34 0.57
N ASN A 311 4.22 7.90 1.67
CA ASN A 311 4.34 7.32 3.00
C ASN A 311 3.11 6.48 3.39
N HIS A 312 3.27 5.72 4.47
CA HIS A 312 2.22 4.88 5.02
C HIS A 312 1.21 5.66 5.87
N SER A 313 -0.07 5.30 5.74
CA SER A 313 -1.08 5.54 6.78
C SER A 313 -1.99 4.31 6.94
N CYS A 314 -2.39 3.98 8.17
CA CYS A 314 -3.46 2.98 8.42
C CYS A 314 -4.86 3.54 8.11
N MET A 315 -4.94 4.81 7.71
CA MET A 315 -6.10 5.52 7.17
C MET A 315 -5.69 6.20 5.86
N PRO A 316 -5.48 5.42 4.80
CA PRO A 316 -4.97 5.95 3.55
C PRO A 316 -5.99 6.89 2.89
N ASN A 317 -5.49 7.86 2.13
CA ASN A 317 -6.31 8.76 1.30
C ASN A 317 -6.13 8.52 -0.20
N VAL A 318 -5.21 7.64 -0.59
CA VAL A 318 -5.08 7.14 -1.97
C VAL A 318 -5.02 5.60 -2.03
N ALA A 319 -5.46 5.04 -3.16
CA ALA A 319 -5.33 3.61 -3.47
C ALA A 319 -4.49 3.40 -4.74
N PRO A 320 -3.61 2.37 -4.78
CA PRO A 320 -2.80 2.06 -5.94
C PRO A 320 -3.60 1.33 -7.03
N SER A 321 -3.23 1.58 -8.29
CA SER A 321 -3.72 0.93 -9.51
C SER A 321 -2.55 0.77 -10.48
N PHE A 322 -2.45 -0.38 -11.15
CA PHE A 322 -1.37 -0.68 -12.08
C PHE A 322 -1.90 -0.77 -13.51
N ASP A 323 -1.28 -0.01 -14.41
CA ASP A 323 -1.47 -0.15 -15.86
C ASP A 323 -0.35 -1.01 -16.46
N PRO A 324 -0.63 -2.24 -16.92
CA PRO A 324 0.37 -3.09 -17.56
C PRO A 324 0.89 -2.60 -18.90
N HIS A 325 0.11 -1.77 -19.61
CA HIS A 325 0.48 -1.29 -20.93
C HIS A 325 1.64 -0.30 -20.84
N THR A 326 1.52 0.67 -19.95
CA THR A 326 2.55 1.69 -19.69
C THR A 326 3.52 1.29 -18.57
N ARG A 327 3.21 0.23 -17.83
CA ARG A 327 3.92 -0.19 -16.60
C ARG A 327 3.96 0.91 -15.54
N THR A 328 2.86 1.65 -15.43
CA THR A 328 2.72 2.76 -14.49
C THR A 328 1.92 2.31 -13.27
N LEU A 329 2.42 2.65 -12.08
CA LEU A 329 1.67 2.57 -10.84
C LEU A 329 1.11 3.97 -10.54
N ALA A 330 -0.21 4.08 -10.54
CA ALA A 330 -0.95 5.31 -10.26
C ALA A 330 -1.68 5.21 -8.93
N PHE A 331 -1.78 6.31 -8.22
CA PHE A 331 -2.45 6.43 -6.93
C PHE A 331 -3.61 7.41 -7.05
N HIS A 332 -4.82 6.91 -6.83
CA HIS A 332 -6.06 7.68 -6.97
C HIS A 332 -6.61 8.04 -5.61
N ALA A 333 -7.07 9.28 -5.46
CA ALA A 333 -7.69 9.78 -4.25
C ALA A 333 -8.97 8.98 -3.94
N ILE A 334 -9.03 8.35 -2.78
CA ILE A 334 -10.21 7.60 -2.30
C ILE A 334 -11.06 8.41 -1.32
N LEU A 335 -10.56 9.60 -0.97
CA LEU A 335 -11.17 10.63 -0.15
C LEU A 335 -10.81 11.99 -0.76
N GLU A 336 -11.52 13.05 -0.41
CA GLU A 336 -11.09 14.42 -0.73
C GLU A 336 -9.75 14.71 -0.03
N ILE A 337 -8.78 15.26 -0.75
CA ILE A 337 -7.44 15.58 -0.23
C ILE A 337 -7.22 17.10 -0.31
N PRO A 338 -7.37 17.82 0.80
CA PRO A 338 -7.13 19.27 0.82
C PRO A 338 -5.67 19.61 0.57
N GLN A 339 -5.42 20.79 0.03
CA GLN A 339 -4.06 21.33 -0.14
C GLN A 339 -3.28 21.28 1.19
N GLY A 340 -2.01 20.90 1.11
CA GLY A 340 -1.09 20.75 2.24
C GLY A 340 -1.17 19.39 2.95
N THR A 341 -2.19 18.58 2.66
CA THR A 341 -2.37 17.25 3.26
C THR A 341 -1.38 16.25 2.66
N ALA A 342 -0.78 15.40 3.49
CA ALA A 342 0.09 14.34 3.00
C ALA A 342 -0.71 13.33 2.16
N VAL A 343 -0.10 12.84 1.08
CA VAL A 343 -0.65 11.79 0.24
C VAL A 343 -0.08 10.45 0.70
N GLU A 344 -0.93 9.60 1.27
CA GLU A 344 -0.52 8.42 2.03
C GLU A 344 -1.35 7.20 1.63
N TYR A 345 -0.70 6.04 1.51
CA TYR A 345 -1.34 4.77 1.18
C TYR A 345 -1.03 3.68 2.21
N ALA A 346 -1.69 2.53 2.13
CA ALA A 346 -1.45 1.42 3.03
C ALA A 346 -0.33 0.51 2.50
N TYR A 347 0.74 0.31 3.29
CA TYR A 347 1.82 -0.63 2.97
C TYR A 347 1.44 -2.07 3.35
N ILE A 348 0.50 -2.20 4.28
CA ILE A 348 0.10 -3.44 4.94
C ILE A 348 -1.43 -3.58 4.89
N ASP A 349 -1.93 -4.75 5.27
CA ASP A 349 -3.36 -4.96 5.47
C ASP A 349 -3.89 -4.06 6.60
N LEU A 350 -5.07 -3.49 6.38
CA LEU A 350 -5.70 -2.55 7.30
C LEU A 350 -6.56 -3.23 8.38
N LEU A 351 -6.90 -4.51 8.24
CA LEU A 351 -7.82 -5.21 9.15
C LEU A 351 -7.15 -5.81 10.38
N GLN A 352 -5.82 -5.82 10.40
CA GLN A 352 -5.02 -6.31 11.51
C GLN A 352 -5.14 -5.43 12.75
N SER A 353 -4.89 -5.99 13.93
CA SER A 353 -4.86 -5.23 15.20
C SER A 353 -3.79 -4.14 15.19
N ARG A 354 -3.95 -3.09 16.02
CA ARG A 354 -2.95 -2.02 16.15
C ARG A 354 -1.55 -2.60 16.39
N LYS A 355 -1.44 -3.52 17.34
CA LYS A 355 -0.17 -4.14 17.74
C LYS A 355 0.47 -4.89 16.57
N LYS A 356 -0.31 -5.66 15.81
CA LYS A 356 0.18 -6.38 14.64
C LYS A 356 0.62 -5.43 13.53
N ARG A 357 -0.16 -4.39 13.23
CA ARG A 357 0.19 -3.35 12.25
C ARG A 357 1.49 -2.65 12.63
N GLN A 358 1.65 -2.21 13.88
CA GLN A 358 2.89 -1.60 14.37
C GLN A 358 4.08 -2.57 14.26
N SER A 359 3.89 -3.83 14.63
CA SER A 359 4.95 -4.84 14.52
C SER A 359 5.38 -5.09 13.07
N LEU A 360 4.45 -5.16 12.12
CA LEU A 360 4.75 -5.32 10.70
C LEU A 360 5.49 -4.11 10.13
N LEU A 361 5.08 -2.90 10.51
CA LEU A 361 5.74 -1.66 10.07
C LEU A 361 7.14 -1.54 10.66
N LEU A 362 7.30 -1.85 11.95
CA LEU A 362 8.58 -1.80 12.62
C LEU A 362 9.55 -2.84 12.04
N ASN A 363 9.12 -4.09 11.90
CA ASN A 363 9.97 -5.18 11.41
C ASN A 363 10.25 -5.08 9.91
N GLY A 364 9.25 -4.70 9.10
CA GLY A 364 9.38 -4.65 7.64
C GLY A 364 9.98 -3.35 7.10
N PHE A 365 9.71 -2.23 7.77
CA PHE A 365 10.03 -0.89 7.26
C PHE A 365 10.80 -0.01 8.27
N GLY A 366 10.93 -0.44 9.53
CA GLY A 366 11.76 0.25 10.52
C GLY A 366 11.13 1.47 11.17
N PHE A 367 9.80 1.61 11.16
CA PHE A 367 9.12 2.75 11.81
C PHE A 367 7.83 2.34 12.51
N GLU A 368 7.43 3.16 13.49
CA GLU A 368 6.13 3.09 14.15
C GLU A 368 5.18 4.11 13.53
N CYS A 369 3.93 3.69 13.28
CA CYS A 369 2.93 4.53 12.63
C CYS A 369 2.18 5.41 13.64
N ASN A 370 2.27 6.72 13.45
CA ASN A 370 1.60 7.72 14.27
C ASN A 370 0.37 8.33 13.59
N CYS A 371 -0.28 7.61 12.66
CA CYS A 371 -1.50 8.09 11.99
C CYS A 371 -2.70 8.15 12.95
N GLY A 372 -3.76 8.88 12.57
CA GLY A 372 -4.86 9.17 13.50
C GLY A 372 -5.57 7.92 14.02
N ARG A 373 -5.65 6.86 13.21
CA ARG A 373 -6.19 5.56 13.66
C ARG A 373 -5.31 4.91 14.71
N CYS A 374 -4.00 4.86 14.49
CA CYS A 374 -3.06 4.29 15.47
C CYS A 374 -3.02 5.09 16.77
N THR A 375 -3.17 6.42 16.71
CA THR A 375 -3.25 7.28 17.89
C THR A 375 -4.55 7.03 18.66
N ASN A 376 -5.70 6.99 17.98
CA ASN A 376 -6.99 6.75 18.61
C ASN A 376 -7.06 5.36 19.25
N GLU A 377 -6.62 4.31 18.54
CA GLU A 377 -6.61 2.95 19.07
C GLU A 377 -5.67 2.79 20.29
N ARG A 378 -4.57 3.57 20.36
CA ARG A 378 -3.68 3.60 21.53
C ARG A 378 -4.36 4.14 22.78
N ALA A 379 -5.25 5.14 22.62
CA ALA A 379 -5.96 5.73 23.75
C ALA A 379 -7.06 4.80 24.30
N CYS A 380 -7.55 3.85 23.49
CA CYS A 380 -8.61 2.91 23.86
C CYS A 380 -8.11 1.54 24.33
N SER A 381 -6.82 1.21 24.14
CA SER A 381 -6.29 -0.10 24.51
C SER A 381 -6.07 -0.21 26.02
N ILE A 382 -6.84 -1.07 26.68
CA ILE A 382 -6.45 -1.71 27.93
C ILE A 382 -5.42 -2.80 27.54
N GLU A 383 -4.29 -2.86 28.22
CA GLU A 383 -3.24 -3.85 27.96
C GLU A 383 -3.80 -5.26 28.23
N ASP A 384 -4.12 -6.04 27.19
CA ASP A 384 -4.61 -7.42 27.32
C ASP A 384 -3.56 -8.44 26.85
N ASP A 385 -3.37 -9.48 27.66
CA ASP A 385 -2.51 -10.66 27.44
C ASP A 385 -3.01 -11.62 26.32
N THR A 386 -3.88 -11.16 25.41
CA THR A 386 -4.66 -12.03 24.49
C THR A 386 -3.94 -12.44 23.19
N ASP A 387 -2.70 -12.03 22.96
CA ASP A 387 -2.06 -12.15 21.64
C ASP A 387 -1.66 -13.59 21.25
N GLU A 388 -1.28 -14.43 22.20
CA GLU A 388 -0.89 -15.82 21.88
C GLU A 388 -2.08 -16.66 21.44
N GLU A 389 -3.21 -16.48 22.11
CA GLU A 389 -4.43 -17.22 21.78
C GLU A 389 -5.02 -16.76 20.46
N GLU A 390 -5.02 -15.45 20.19
CA GLU A 390 -5.40 -14.91 18.88
C GLU A 390 -4.50 -15.47 17.77
N SER A 391 -3.19 -15.52 17.99
CA SER A 391 -2.24 -16.09 17.04
C SER A 391 -2.53 -17.57 16.76
N ARG A 392 -2.76 -18.38 17.80
CA ARG A 392 -3.15 -19.81 17.66
C ARG A 392 -4.47 -19.96 16.92
N ALA A 393 -5.47 -19.13 17.24
CA ALA A 393 -6.76 -19.14 16.57
C ALA A 393 -6.61 -18.86 15.08
N MET A 394 -5.82 -17.85 14.71
CA MET A 394 -5.56 -17.47 13.32
C MET A 394 -4.79 -18.55 12.55
N GLU A 395 -3.77 -19.15 13.17
CA GLU A 395 -3.03 -20.27 12.56
C GLU A 395 -3.93 -21.47 12.29
N GLN A 396 -4.76 -21.87 13.26
CA GLN A 396 -5.71 -22.98 13.07
C GLN A 396 -6.73 -22.66 11.98
N LEU A 397 -7.22 -21.42 11.90
CA LEU A 397 -8.14 -21.01 10.85
C LEU A 397 -7.48 -21.11 9.46
N MET A 398 -6.24 -20.67 9.31
CA MET A 398 -5.49 -20.81 8.05
C MET A 398 -5.29 -22.29 7.64
N GLN A 399 -5.05 -23.18 8.60
CA GLN A 399 -4.90 -24.62 8.33
C GLN A 399 -6.18 -25.24 7.75
N VAL A 400 -7.36 -24.83 8.24
CA VAL A 400 -8.66 -25.29 7.72
C VAL A 400 -8.78 -24.98 6.23
N PHE A 401 -8.33 -23.79 5.79
CA PHE A 401 -8.36 -23.41 4.38
C PHE A 401 -7.38 -24.18 3.51
N SER A 402 -6.16 -24.40 4.01
CA SER A 402 -5.11 -25.09 3.26
C SER A 402 -5.36 -26.59 3.12
N SER A 403 -6.17 -27.18 4.00
CA SER A 403 -6.51 -28.60 3.90
C SER A 403 -7.46 -28.85 2.72
N ASP A 404 -7.31 -29.96 2.01
CA ASP A 404 -8.26 -30.39 0.95
C ASP A 404 -9.36 -31.34 1.51
N CYS A 405 -9.64 -31.24 2.81
CA CYS A 405 -10.59 -32.13 3.49
C CYS A 405 -12.06 -31.78 3.17
N CYS A 406 -12.94 -32.79 3.14
CA CYS A 406 -14.39 -32.62 2.98
C CYS A 406 -15.08 -32.01 4.22
N ASP A 407 -14.44 -32.01 5.39
CA ASP A 407 -15.04 -31.61 6.67
C ASP A 407 -14.85 -30.13 7.05
N LYS A 408 -14.47 -29.26 6.10
CA LYS A 408 -14.22 -27.82 6.37
C LYS A 408 -15.35 -27.14 7.14
N LYS A 409 -16.61 -27.51 6.87
CA LYS A 409 -17.78 -26.99 7.59
C LYS A 409 -17.77 -27.34 9.08
N GLN A 410 -17.45 -28.59 9.41
CA GLN A 410 -17.38 -29.04 10.81
C GLN A 410 -16.18 -28.42 11.52
N GLN A 411 -15.03 -28.34 10.84
CA GLN A 411 -13.84 -27.69 11.40
C GLN A 411 -14.07 -26.21 11.70
N LEU A 412 -14.76 -25.49 10.82
CA LEU A 412 -15.08 -24.08 11.01
C LEU A 412 -16.09 -23.86 12.16
N LEU A 413 -17.08 -24.75 12.31
CA LEU A 413 -18.01 -24.75 13.44
C LEU A 413 -17.30 -25.06 14.77
N TYR A 414 -16.40 -26.03 14.77
CA TYR A 414 -15.57 -26.38 15.92
C TYR A 414 -14.67 -25.20 16.32
N TRP A 415 -14.00 -24.59 15.35
CA TRP A 415 -13.18 -23.40 15.56
C TRP A 415 -14.02 -22.26 16.18
N LYS A 416 -15.20 -21.97 15.61
CA LYS A 416 -16.10 -20.92 16.14
C LYS A 416 -16.48 -21.17 17.60
N LYS A 417 -16.75 -22.42 17.96
CA LYS A 417 -17.11 -22.80 19.33
C LYS A 417 -15.95 -22.61 20.31
N ASN A 418 -14.73 -22.94 19.88
CA ASN A 418 -13.54 -22.84 20.73
C ASN A 418 -12.99 -21.42 20.86
N TYR A 419 -13.16 -20.58 19.84
CA TYR A 419 -12.61 -19.22 19.79
C TYR A 419 -13.70 -18.14 19.74
N GLU A 420 -14.87 -18.41 20.32
CA GLU A 420 -15.98 -17.46 20.34
C GLU A 420 -15.60 -16.16 21.06
N HIS A 421 -14.79 -16.24 22.11
CA HIS A 421 -14.28 -15.07 22.83
C HIS A 421 -13.29 -14.26 21.99
N VAL A 422 -12.42 -14.91 21.20
CA VAL A 422 -11.53 -14.22 20.25
C VAL A 422 -12.36 -13.48 19.21
N LEU A 423 -13.40 -14.11 18.66
CA LEU A 423 -14.33 -13.45 17.72
C LEU A 423 -15.04 -12.24 18.32
N LYS A 424 -15.25 -12.17 19.64
CA LYS A 424 -15.91 -11.01 20.27
C LYS A 424 -15.02 -9.77 20.30
N HIS A 425 -13.70 -9.93 20.32
CA HIS A 425 -12.76 -8.83 20.58
C HIS A 425 -11.78 -8.57 19.41
N SER A 426 -11.41 -9.60 18.64
CA SER A 426 -10.50 -9.45 17.49
C SER A 426 -11.26 -9.19 16.18
N ILE A 427 -11.04 -8.02 15.61
CA ILE A 427 -11.54 -7.63 14.28
C ILE A 427 -10.90 -8.49 13.19
N GLU A 428 -9.62 -8.79 13.31
CA GLU A 428 -8.88 -9.61 12.35
C GLU A 428 -9.45 -11.03 12.29
N ALA A 429 -9.68 -11.64 13.46
CA ALA A 429 -10.30 -12.95 13.56
C ALA A 429 -11.74 -12.97 13.03
N GLN A 430 -12.55 -11.95 13.34
CA GLN A 430 -13.89 -11.80 12.76
C GLN A 430 -13.83 -11.76 11.23
N PHE A 431 -12.96 -10.94 10.67
CA PHE A 431 -12.86 -10.77 9.23
C PHE A 431 -12.37 -12.05 8.54
N ALA A 432 -11.34 -12.71 9.09
CA ALA A 432 -10.83 -13.96 8.56
C ALA A 432 -11.89 -15.08 8.63
N PHE A 433 -12.62 -15.19 9.75
CA PHE A 433 -13.67 -16.18 9.94
C PHE A 433 -14.83 -15.97 8.96
N PHE A 434 -15.36 -14.75 8.82
CA PHE A 434 -16.46 -14.50 7.87
C PHE A 434 -16.01 -14.61 6.41
N THR A 435 -14.74 -14.35 6.11
CA THR A 435 -14.16 -14.66 4.80
C THR A 435 -14.17 -16.18 4.56
N ALA A 436 -13.90 -16.98 5.59
CA ALA A 436 -14.00 -18.44 5.53
C ALA A 436 -15.41 -18.94 5.25
N GLU A 437 -16.38 -18.44 6.02
CA GLU A 437 -17.78 -18.77 5.84
C GLU A 437 -18.24 -18.41 4.42
N MET A 438 -17.85 -17.23 3.91
CA MET A 438 -18.19 -16.79 2.56
C MET A 438 -17.61 -17.73 1.48
N GLN A 439 -16.32 -18.08 1.59
CA GLN A 439 -15.67 -18.98 0.62
C GLN A 439 -16.28 -20.38 0.64
N LEU A 440 -16.59 -20.91 1.82
CA LEU A 440 -17.24 -22.21 1.97
C LEU A 440 -18.69 -22.19 1.44
N ALA A 441 -19.45 -21.14 1.73
CA ALA A 441 -20.79 -20.98 1.17
C ALA A 441 -20.76 -20.92 -0.36
N ARG A 442 -19.75 -20.28 -0.94
CA ARG A 442 -19.54 -20.20 -2.39
C ARG A 442 -19.28 -21.56 -3.01
N THR A 443 -18.42 -22.40 -2.42
CA THR A 443 -18.17 -23.76 -2.96
C THR A 443 -19.39 -24.67 -2.85
N GLN A 444 -20.27 -24.41 -1.87
CA GLN A 444 -21.54 -25.12 -1.68
C GLN A 444 -22.71 -24.50 -2.48
N CYS A 445 -22.47 -23.46 -3.29
CA CYS A 445 -23.51 -22.73 -4.01
C CYS A 445 -24.64 -22.16 -3.12
N LEU A 446 -24.33 -21.86 -1.85
CA LEU A 446 -25.26 -21.25 -0.89
C LEU A 446 -25.22 -19.71 -1.03
N TRP A 447 -25.78 -19.20 -2.11
CA TRP A 447 -25.61 -17.80 -2.54
C TRP A 447 -26.11 -16.76 -1.52
N VAL A 448 -27.23 -17.01 -0.85
CA VAL A 448 -27.74 -16.11 0.21
C VAL A 448 -26.75 -16.02 1.38
N ASN A 449 -26.06 -17.12 1.70
CA ASN A 449 -25.04 -17.11 2.76
C ASN A 449 -23.79 -16.34 2.34
N VAL A 450 -23.41 -16.39 1.05
CA VAL A 450 -22.32 -15.57 0.49
C VAL A 450 -22.65 -14.08 0.66
N ILE A 451 -23.87 -13.67 0.30
CA ILE A 451 -24.34 -12.28 0.47
C ILE A 451 -24.27 -11.86 1.93
N ASN A 452 -24.87 -12.64 2.84
CA ASN A 452 -24.89 -12.34 4.27
C ASN A 452 -23.49 -12.21 4.88
N ALA A 453 -22.55 -13.08 4.47
CA ALA A 453 -21.17 -13.02 4.94
C ALA A 453 -20.44 -11.77 4.40
N ALA A 454 -20.61 -11.45 3.11
CA ALA A 454 -20.01 -10.26 2.52
C ALA A 454 -20.53 -8.95 3.15
N GLU A 455 -21.84 -8.86 3.43
CA GLU A 455 -22.42 -7.71 4.13
C GLU A 455 -21.88 -7.56 5.56
N ARG A 456 -21.67 -8.67 6.29
CA ARG A 456 -21.03 -8.64 7.61
C ARG A 456 -19.60 -8.10 7.52
N LEU A 457 -18.83 -8.54 6.53
CA LEU A 457 -17.48 -8.06 6.27
C LEU A 457 -17.46 -6.55 5.96
N LEU A 458 -18.41 -6.05 5.15
CA LEU A 458 -18.58 -4.61 4.88
C LEU A 458 -18.93 -3.81 6.15
N LYS A 459 -19.78 -4.35 7.02
CA LYS A 459 -20.12 -3.73 8.31
C LYS A 459 -18.89 -3.66 9.23
N ILE A 460 -18.09 -4.72 9.29
CA ILE A 460 -16.83 -4.73 10.06
C ILE A 460 -15.87 -3.67 9.51
N TRP A 461 -15.68 -3.62 8.19
CA TRP A 461 -14.85 -2.63 7.52
C TRP A 461 -15.26 -1.19 7.87
N THR A 462 -16.55 -0.89 7.77
CA THR A 462 -17.13 0.42 8.09
C THR A 462 -16.96 0.77 9.57
N ARG A 463 -17.14 -0.19 10.48
CA ARG A 463 -16.93 0.01 11.93
C ARG A 463 -15.48 0.35 12.27
N CYS A 464 -14.51 -0.12 11.47
CA CYS A 464 -13.11 0.26 11.61
C CYS A 464 -12.80 1.68 11.11
N GLY A 465 -13.80 2.40 10.58
CA GLY A 465 -13.65 3.72 10.00
C GLY A 465 -12.88 3.72 8.67
N LEU A 466 -12.73 2.56 8.02
CA LEU A 466 -11.92 2.42 6.81
C LEU A 466 -12.62 3.00 5.56
N PRO A 467 -11.86 3.43 4.53
CA PRO A 467 -12.44 4.08 3.34
C PRO A 467 -13.44 3.20 2.59
N GLU A 468 -14.58 3.78 2.17
CA GLU A 468 -15.60 3.07 1.38
C GLU A 468 -15.04 2.62 0.02
N CYS A 469 -14.23 3.45 -0.63
CA CYS A 469 -13.60 3.12 -1.90
C CYS A 469 -12.24 2.48 -1.65
N TYR A 470 -12.19 1.15 -1.73
CA TYR A 470 -10.99 0.37 -1.52
C TYR A 470 -11.08 -0.99 -2.23
N HIS A 471 -9.95 -1.66 -2.44
CA HIS A 471 -9.93 -2.96 -3.12
C HIS A 471 -10.74 -4.03 -2.36
N THR A 472 -10.69 -4.01 -1.02
CA THR A 472 -11.46 -4.93 -0.18
C THR A 472 -12.98 -4.73 -0.33
N THR A 473 -13.47 -3.49 -0.31
CA THR A 473 -14.90 -3.22 -0.46
C THR A 473 -15.39 -3.51 -1.87
N GLU A 474 -14.57 -3.23 -2.88
CA GLU A 474 -14.81 -3.63 -4.27
C GLU A 474 -15.01 -5.15 -4.38
N THR A 475 -14.10 -5.94 -3.78
CA THR A 475 -14.16 -7.40 -3.79
C THR A 475 -15.45 -7.90 -3.15
N LEU A 476 -15.83 -7.33 -2.00
CA LEU A 476 -17.03 -7.74 -1.26
C LEU A 476 -18.30 -7.43 -2.03
N HIS A 477 -18.44 -6.21 -2.58
CA HIS A 477 -19.58 -5.87 -3.44
C HIS A 477 -19.63 -6.74 -4.69
N PHE A 478 -18.48 -7.12 -5.26
CA PHE A 478 -18.44 -8.04 -6.39
C PHE A 478 -18.89 -9.46 -6.02
N GLN A 479 -18.54 -9.96 -4.82
CA GLN A 479 -19.09 -11.24 -4.33
C GLN A 479 -20.61 -11.17 -4.13
N ILE A 480 -21.14 -10.06 -3.60
CA ILE A 480 -22.58 -9.85 -3.45
C ILE A 480 -23.26 -9.85 -4.81
N TYR A 481 -22.74 -9.09 -5.78
CA TYR A 481 -23.24 -9.06 -7.15
C TYR A 481 -23.32 -10.47 -7.76
N MET A 482 -22.22 -11.22 -7.74
CA MET A 482 -22.16 -12.56 -8.32
C MET A 482 -23.15 -13.52 -7.63
N ALA A 483 -23.23 -13.49 -6.30
CA ALA A 483 -24.15 -14.33 -5.54
C ALA A 483 -25.62 -13.93 -5.74
N ALA A 484 -25.93 -12.63 -5.79
CA ALA A 484 -27.28 -12.12 -6.04
C ALA A 484 -27.79 -12.54 -7.43
N MET A 485 -26.93 -12.48 -8.45
CA MET A 485 -27.25 -12.99 -9.80
C MET A 485 -27.60 -14.48 -9.77
N GLN A 486 -26.81 -15.30 -9.06
CA GLN A 486 -27.07 -16.74 -8.94
C GLN A 486 -28.30 -17.07 -8.07
N ALA A 487 -28.67 -16.19 -7.14
CA ALA A 487 -29.85 -16.32 -6.30
C ALA A 487 -31.14 -15.76 -6.94
N GLY A 488 -31.06 -15.16 -8.13
CA GLY A 488 -32.21 -14.50 -8.78
C GLY A 488 -32.62 -13.17 -8.14
N MET A 489 -31.76 -12.56 -7.32
CA MET A 489 -32.01 -11.29 -6.61
C MET A 489 -31.54 -10.10 -7.47
N LEU A 490 -32.29 -9.79 -8.53
CA LEU A 490 -31.85 -8.85 -9.58
C LEU A 490 -31.62 -7.41 -9.06
N ASP A 491 -32.47 -6.90 -8.18
CA ASP A 491 -32.33 -5.53 -7.64
C ASP A 491 -31.02 -5.37 -6.84
N LEU A 492 -30.73 -6.35 -5.95
CA LEU A 492 -29.49 -6.37 -5.18
C LEU A 492 -28.26 -6.53 -6.06
N ALA A 493 -28.37 -7.33 -7.14
CA ALA A 493 -27.30 -7.48 -8.11
C ALA A 493 -27.03 -6.14 -8.82
N GLN A 494 -28.06 -5.43 -9.25
CA GLN A 494 -27.91 -4.13 -9.90
C GLN A 494 -27.27 -3.08 -8.96
N GLU A 495 -27.75 -2.98 -7.72
CA GLU A 495 -27.17 -2.08 -6.72
C GLU A 495 -25.68 -2.40 -6.47
N SER A 496 -25.37 -3.68 -6.29
CA SER A 496 -24.00 -4.13 -6.05
C SER A 496 -23.09 -3.86 -7.25
N ALA A 497 -23.57 -4.08 -8.48
CA ALA A 497 -22.83 -3.75 -9.69
C ALA A 497 -22.52 -2.24 -9.80
N GLN A 498 -23.48 -1.37 -9.45
CA GLN A 498 -23.27 0.07 -9.38
C GLN A 498 -22.22 0.46 -8.35
N LYS A 499 -22.25 -0.17 -7.16
CA LYS A 499 -21.21 0.03 -6.12
C LYS A 499 -19.83 -0.38 -6.62
N VAL A 500 -19.68 -1.56 -7.23
CA VAL A 500 -18.39 -2.00 -7.80
C VAL A 500 -17.91 -1.01 -8.86
N LYS A 501 -18.78 -0.58 -9.79
CA LYS A 501 -18.45 0.41 -10.82
C LYS A 501 -17.98 1.74 -10.22
N SER A 502 -18.66 2.23 -9.20
CA SER A 502 -18.28 3.46 -8.49
C SER A 502 -16.93 3.33 -7.79
N ILE A 503 -16.66 2.20 -7.14
CA ILE A 503 -15.37 1.98 -6.46
C ILE A 503 -14.24 1.84 -7.48
N ARG A 504 -14.46 1.10 -8.58
CA ARG A 504 -13.49 0.97 -9.67
C ARG A 504 -13.13 2.32 -10.28
N LEU A 505 -14.12 3.18 -10.52
CA LEU A 505 -13.88 4.55 -10.99
C LEU A 505 -13.03 5.34 -9.98
N CYS A 506 -13.40 5.29 -8.70
CA CYS A 506 -12.70 6.01 -7.65
C CYS A 506 -11.24 5.54 -7.45
N CYS A 507 -10.98 4.23 -7.54
CA CYS A 507 -9.65 3.67 -7.34
C CYS A 507 -8.81 3.66 -8.64
N GLY A 508 -9.36 4.12 -9.77
CA GLY A 508 -8.70 4.10 -11.08
C GLY A 508 -8.52 2.71 -11.68
N TYR A 509 -9.41 1.76 -11.37
CA TYR A 509 -9.43 0.41 -11.93
C TYR A 509 -10.11 0.42 -13.31
N SER A 510 -9.47 1.04 -14.30
CA SER A 510 -9.99 1.22 -15.66
C SER A 510 -9.57 0.13 -16.65
N HIS A 511 -9.06 -1.01 -16.19
CA HIS A 511 -8.50 -2.03 -17.07
C HIS A 511 -9.61 -2.75 -17.88
N PRO A 512 -9.49 -2.92 -19.21
CA PRO A 512 -10.58 -3.48 -20.04
C PRO A 512 -11.05 -4.89 -19.64
N GLU A 513 -10.17 -5.69 -19.03
CA GLU A 513 -10.51 -7.03 -18.51
C GLU A 513 -11.38 -7.01 -17.23
N THR A 514 -11.73 -5.83 -16.73
CA THR A 514 -12.41 -5.60 -15.46
C THR A 514 -13.76 -4.90 -15.68
N SER A 515 -14.36 -5.00 -16.87
CA SER A 515 -15.76 -4.57 -17.06
C SER A 515 -16.74 -5.54 -16.39
N ILE A 516 -17.89 -5.02 -15.93
CA ILE A 516 -19.03 -5.78 -15.35
C ILE A 516 -20.20 -5.80 -16.36
N ASP A 517 -19.96 -5.39 -17.61
CA ASP A 517 -21.00 -5.37 -18.65
C ASP A 517 -21.47 -6.77 -19.06
#